data_AF-A0A6N1YE51-F1
#
_entry.id   AF-A0A6N1YE51-F1
#
_cell.length_a   1.000
_cell.length_b   1.000
_cell.length_c   1.000
_cell.angle_alpha   90.00
_cell.angle_beta   90.00
_cell.angle_gamma   90.00
#
_symmetry.space_group_name_H-M   'P 1'
#
loop_
_entity.id
_entity.type
_entity.pdbx_description
1 polymer ?
#
loop_
_entity_poly.entity_id
_entity_poly.type
_entity_poly.pdbx_seq_one_letter_code
_entity_poly.pdbx_strand_id
1 'polypeptide(L)' 'MAFTELNSVEHYIIHQISGVNLNIDKVATPKSSYGAQWHYQSAEELNRGVNEVLVEVDLTAALLRLLKFPRNSSSHHA' A
#
# COMPACT_ATOMS: atom_id res chain seq x y z
N MET A 1 11.91 17.87 5.52
CA MET A 1 12.74 17.90 4.30
C MET A 1 12.46 19.19 3.53
N ALA A 2 13.40 19.68 2.70
CA ALA A 2 13.19 20.87 1.89
C ALA A 2 12.25 20.56 0.70
N PHE A 3 11.44 21.54 0.29
CA PHE A 3 10.53 21.42 -0.85
C PHE A 3 11.28 21.13 -2.15
N THR A 4 10.84 20.11 -2.88
CA THR A 4 11.18 19.88 -4.29
C THR A 4 9.92 19.49 -5.06
N GLU A 5 9.92 19.71 -6.38
CA GLU A 5 8.77 19.36 -7.25
C GLU A 5 8.49 17.85 -7.22
N LEU A 6 9.55 17.02 -7.14
CA LEU A 6 9.44 15.57 -7.04
C LEU A 6 8.73 15.14 -5.73
N ASN A 7 9.11 15.75 -4.60
CA ASN A 7 8.50 15.49 -3.30
C ASN A 7 7.00 15.86 -3.31
N SER A 8 6.63 16.89 -4.08
CA SER A 8 5.23 17.33 -4.21
C SER A 8 4.37 16.35 -5.02
N VAL A 9 4.91 15.78 -6.10
CA VAL A 9 4.20 14.79 -6.92
C VAL A 9 4.02 13.48 -6.14
N GLU A 10 5.07 13.00 -5.47
CA GLU A 10 5.01 11.82 -4.61
C GLU A 10 3.95 11.97 -3.52
N HIS A 11 3.98 13.08 -2.78
CA HIS A 11 3.01 13.37 -1.73
C HIS A 11 1.58 13.46 -2.28
N TYR A 12 1.39 14.03 -3.46
CA TYR A 12 0.08 14.08 -4.12
C TYR A 12 -0.43 12.67 -4.43
N ILE A 13 0.41 11.80 -5.01
CA ILE A 13 0.03 10.42 -5.34
C ILE A 13 -0.35 9.65 -4.07
N ILE A 14 0.49 9.71 -3.03
CA ILE A 14 0.26 9.05 -1.74
C ILE A 14 -1.07 9.51 -1.14
N HIS A 15 -1.34 10.81 -1.13
CA HIS A 15 -2.60 11.38 -0.66
C HIS A 15 -3.79 10.88 -1.47
N GLN A 16 -3.67 10.81 -2.80
CA GLN A 16 -4.77 10.35 -3.65
C GLN A 16 -5.08 8.86 -3.48
N ILE A 17 -4.08 7.99 -3.26
CA ILE A 17 -4.32 6.54 -3.22
C ILE A 17 -4.58 6.01 -1.81
N SER A 18 -3.88 6.55 -0.81
CA SER A 18 -3.95 6.07 0.58
C SER A 18 -4.76 6.98 1.49
N GLY A 19 -5.07 8.18 1.02
CA GLY A 19 -5.56 9.25 1.87
C GLY A 19 -4.44 9.93 2.66
N VAL A 20 -3.27 9.35 2.92
CA VAL A 20 -2.27 10.00 3.80
C VAL A 20 -1.71 11.28 3.18
N ASN A 21 -1.83 12.41 3.88
CA ASN A 21 -1.27 13.69 3.44
C ASN A 21 0.04 13.98 4.18
N LEU A 22 1.17 13.84 3.48
CA LEU A 22 2.50 14.08 4.02
C LEU A 22 2.88 15.57 4.10
N ASN A 23 2.03 16.47 3.57
CA ASN A 23 2.23 17.92 3.63
C ASN A 23 1.61 18.57 4.88
N ILE A 24 0.80 17.84 5.66
CA ILE A 24 0.13 18.36 6.86
C ILE A 24 0.18 17.34 8.00
N ASP A 25 0.51 17.80 9.20
CA ASP A 25 0.67 16.96 10.40
C ASP A 25 -0.65 16.37 10.94
N LYS A 26 -1.78 16.57 10.24
CA LYS A 26 -3.11 16.14 10.71
C LYS A 26 -3.96 15.59 9.57
N VAL A 27 -4.12 14.27 9.62
CA VAL A 27 -5.22 13.40 9.17
C VAL A 27 -6.05 13.89 7.98
N ALA A 28 -6.12 13.05 6.97
CA ALA A 28 -6.72 13.35 5.69
C ALA A 28 -8.21 12.99 5.53
N THR A 29 -8.78 13.55 4.47
CA THR A 29 -10.17 13.38 4.06
C THR A 29 -10.49 11.93 3.68
N PRO A 30 -11.61 11.35 4.15
CA PRO A 30 -11.99 9.97 3.81
C PRO A 30 -12.32 9.86 2.31
N LYS A 31 -11.60 8.99 1.60
CA LYS A 31 -11.84 8.71 0.18
C LYS A 31 -12.75 7.48 0.01
N SER A 32 -13.59 7.50 -1.02
CA SER A 32 -14.60 6.47 -1.31
C SER A 32 -13.99 5.06 -1.40
N SER A 33 -14.53 4.11 -0.64
CA SER A 33 -14.00 2.78 -0.41
C SER A 33 -14.37 1.75 -1.49
N TYR A 34 -14.32 2.13 -2.77
CA TYR A 34 -14.61 1.18 -3.84
C TYR A 34 -13.31 0.54 -4.36
N GLY A 35 -12.98 -0.66 -3.86
CA GLY A 35 -11.82 -1.46 -4.28
C GLY A 35 -10.76 -1.66 -3.19
N ALA A 36 -9.60 -2.22 -3.58
CA ALA A 36 -8.48 -2.46 -2.68
C ALA A 36 -7.96 -1.14 -2.10
N GLN A 37 -7.83 -1.08 -0.76
CA GLN A 37 -7.33 0.09 -0.04
C GLN A 37 -5.80 0.06 -0.02
N TRP A 38 -5.18 1.16 -0.47
CA TRP A 38 -3.73 1.33 -0.37
C TRP A 38 -3.39 1.84 1.02
N HIS A 39 -2.51 1.13 1.73
CA HIS A 39 -1.97 1.56 3.01
C HIS A 39 -0.58 2.12 2.78
N TYR A 40 -0.37 3.38 3.17
CA TYR A 40 0.95 4.00 3.13
C TYR A 40 1.81 3.49 4.30
N GLN A 41 3.09 3.25 4.03
CA GLN A 41 4.14 3.01 5.03
C GLN A 41 5.36 3.85 4.66
N SER A 42 5.99 4.48 5.66
CA SER A 42 7.23 5.22 5.48
C SER A 42 8.42 4.27 5.31
N ALA A 43 9.55 4.79 4.81
CA ALA A 43 10.75 3.99 4.62
C ALA A 43 11.31 3.45 5.96
N GLU A 44 11.12 4.19 7.05
CA GLU A 44 11.53 3.80 8.40
C GLU A 44 10.63 2.72 8.99
N GLU A 45 9.37 2.66 8.58
CA GLU A 45 8.42 1.61 8.97
C GLU A 45 8.69 0.29 8.22
N LEU A 46 9.36 0.36 7.07
CA LEU A 46 9.84 -0.81 6.37
C LEU A 46 11.01 -1.41 7.17
N ASN A 47 10.73 -2.51 7.87
CA ASN A 47 11.73 -3.28 8.63
C ASN A 47 12.66 -4.08 7.67
N ARG A 48 13.27 -3.41 6.69
CA ARG A 48 14.18 -3.99 5.69
C ARG A 48 15.49 -3.21 5.64
N GLY A 49 16.57 -3.92 5.33
CA GLY A 49 17.85 -3.29 5.02
C GLY A 49 17.77 -2.40 3.78
N VAL A 50 18.64 -1.38 3.70
CA VAL A 50 18.68 -0.44 2.57
C VAL A 50 18.94 -1.13 1.21
N ASN A 51 19.63 -2.27 1.23
CA ASN A 51 19.94 -3.08 0.04
C ASN A 51 18.88 -4.15 -0.25
N GLU A 52 17.93 -4.36 0.66
CA GLU A 52 16.90 -5.38 0.51
C GLU A 52 15.76 -4.80 -0.34
N VAL A 53 15.45 -5.44 -1.46
CA VAL A 53 14.41 -4.95 -2.38
C VAL A 53 12.99 -5.28 -1.87
N LEU A 54 12.86 -6.35 -1.09
CA LEU A 54 11.58 -6.90 -0.66
C LEU A 54 11.55 -7.01 0.87
N VAL A 55 10.37 -6.82 1.46
CA VAL A 55 10.10 -7.19 2.86
C VAL A 55 9.69 -8.66 2.87
N GLU A 56 10.64 -9.57 3.01
CA GLU A 56 10.44 -11.02 2.81
C GLU A 56 9.31 -11.60 3.67
N VAL A 57 9.19 -11.13 4.92
CA VAL A 57 8.15 -11.56 5.86
C VAL A 57 6.76 -11.21 5.34
N ASP A 58 6.57 -9.97 4.90
CA ASP A 58 5.28 -9.48 4.40
C ASP A 58 4.91 -10.14 3.07
N LEU A 59 5.91 -10.33 2.19
CA LEU A 59 5.72 -11.01 0.91
C LEU A 59 5.29 -12.46 1.13
N THR A 60 5.97 -13.19 2.01
CA THR A 60 5.63 -14.58 2.32
C THR A 60 4.23 -14.69 2.93
N ALA A 61 3.87 -13.79 3.85
CA ALA A 61 2.54 -13.73 4.44
C ALA A 61 1.46 -13.45 3.38
N ALA A 62 1.71 -12.51 2.46
CA ALA A 62 0.80 -12.18 1.37
C ALA A 62 0.61 -13.35 0.39
N LEU A 63 1.69 -14.03 0.02
CA LEU A 63 1.64 -15.22 -0.85
C LEU A 63 0.87 -16.36 -0.19
N LEU A 64 1.10 -16.63 1.10
CA LEU A 64 0.32 -17.63 1.84
C LEU A 64 -1.17 -17.27 1.89
N ARG A 65 -1.52 -16.00 2.08
CA ARG A 65 -2.92 -15.55 2.04
C ARG A 65 -3.55 -15.80 0.66
N LEU A 66 -2.83 -15.50 -0.42
CA LEU A 66 -3.31 -15.74 -1.78
C LEU A 66 -3.52 -17.24 -2.06
N LEU A 67 -2.58 -18.09 -1.63
CA LEU A 67 -2.65 -19.54 -1.82
C LEU A 67 -3.74 -20.21 -0.97
N LYS A 68 -4.08 -19.64 0.19
CA LYS A 68 -5.10 -20.16 1.11
C LYS A 68 -6.53 -19.72 0.76
N PHE A 69 -6.72 -18.83 -0.21
CA PHE A 69 -8.06 -18.50 -0.70
C PHE A 69 -8.60 -19.65 -1.57
N PRO A 70 -9.80 -20.20 -1.32
CA PRO A 70 -10.39 -21.16 -2.22
C PRO A 70 -10.57 -20.50 -3.58
N ARG A 71 -9.86 -21.01 -4.59
CA ARG A 71 -10.16 -20.69 -5.99
C ARG A 71 -11.57 -21.22 -6.22
N ASN A 72 -12.54 -20.31 -6.31
CA ASN A 72 -13.91 -20.67 -6.61
C ASN A 72 -13.92 -21.30 -8.02
N SER A 73 -13.80 -22.62 -8.09
CA SER A 73 -14.01 -23.38 -9.30
C SER A 73 -15.50 -23.31 -9.58
N SER A 74 -15.90 -22.43 -10.50
CA SER A 74 -17.25 -22.42 -11.05
C SER A 74 -17.55 -23.81 -11.62
N SER A 75 -18.27 -24.60 -10.84
CA SER A 75 -18.98 -25.78 -11.29
C SER A 75 -20.10 -25.32 -12.23
N HIS A 76 -19.81 -25.28 -13.52
CA HIS A 76 -20.86 -25.38 -14.53
C HIS A 76 -21.07 -26.87 -14.84
N HIS A 77 -21.94 -27.48 -14.05
CA HIS A 77 -22.66 -28.71 -14.40
C HIS A 77 -24.11 -28.28 -14.63
N ALA A 78 -24.54 -28.30 -15.90
CA ALA A 78 -25.90 -28.58 -16.37
C ALA A 78 -25.87 -28.54 -17.90
#